data_AF-A0A4Y2LXG3-F1
#
_entry.id   AF-A0A4Y2LXG3-F1
#
_cell.length_a   1.000
_cell.length_b   1.000
_cell.length_c   1.000
_cell.angle_alpha   90.00
_cell.angle_beta   90.00
_cell.angle_gamma   90.00
#
_symmetry.space_group_name_H-M   'P 1'
#
loop_
_entity.id
_entity.type
_entity.pdbx_description
1 polymer ?
#
loop_
_entity_poly.entity_id
_entity_poly.type
_entity_poly.pdbx_seq_one_letter_code
_entity_poly.pdbx_strand_id
1 'polypeptide(L)'
;MFSHLRSWRQRVGDPEKNEGLQNYFHTGSDWFPPPPLHLTAKAEFQKFQAWACRSAELGRLLDINNLDYYIKLTDVPIELRTLDIIPKVLNNQYEVYTDGSRIGDDTGFSVCILKNGEPFKIFQFKLNKNNTVFQAEIAAIDFVVCWALENGVRINIHTDSQSSIKALRSARSRSATVNKAKKNYYFSEGSVGLT
;
A
#
# COMPACT_ATOMS: atom_id res chain seq x y z
N MET A 1 -1.95 1.37 13.97
CA MET A 1 -1.34 1.78 12.71
C MET A 1 -1.89 1.01 11.51
N PHE A 2 -2.53 -0.16 11.66
CA PHE A 2 -3.13 -0.88 10.52
C PHE A 2 -4.37 -1.68 10.96
N SER A 3 -5.54 -1.05 11.11
CA SER A 3 -6.76 -1.75 11.53
C SER A 3 -7.31 -2.67 10.42
N HIS A 4 -7.04 -2.36 9.15
CA HIS A 4 -7.63 -3.07 8.01
C HIS A 4 -6.78 -4.23 7.45
N LEU A 5 -5.46 -4.28 7.67
CA LEU A 5 -4.68 -5.51 7.40
C LEU A 5 -5.15 -6.69 8.28
N ARG A 6 -5.73 -6.42 9.45
CA ARG A 6 -6.43 -7.44 10.26
C ARG A 6 -7.78 -7.87 9.67
N SER A 7 -8.49 -6.96 9.00
CA SER A 7 -9.76 -7.27 8.30
C SER A 7 -9.54 -8.07 7.02
N TRP A 8 -8.38 -7.92 6.37
CA TRP A 8 -8.01 -8.68 5.17
C TRP A 8 -7.88 -10.18 5.46
N ARG A 9 -7.20 -10.56 6.56
CA ARG A 9 -7.06 -11.96 7.01
C ARG A 9 -8.39 -12.66 7.33
N GLN A 10 -9.48 -11.90 7.53
CA GLN A 10 -10.83 -12.44 7.74
C GLN A 10 -11.64 -12.57 6.44
N ARG A 11 -11.24 -11.89 5.35
CA ARG A 11 -11.96 -11.86 4.06
C ARG A 11 -11.37 -12.80 3.00
N VAL A 12 -10.06 -12.97 2.97
CA VAL A 12 -9.42 -14.10 2.26
C VAL A 12 -9.46 -15.29 3.22
N GLY A 13 -10.43 -16.17 3.00
CA GLY A 13 -10.67 -17.32 3.88
C GLY A 13 -9.40 -18.10 4.21
N ASP A 14 -9.33 -18.56 5.45
CA ASP A 14 -8.30 -19.44 5.99
C ASP A 14 -8.09 -20.66 5.05
N PRO A 15 -6.87 -20.93 4.55
CA PRO A 15 -6.59 -22.12 3.73
C PRO A 15 -6.86 -23.44 4.47
N GLU A 16 -7.11 -23.41 5.78
CA GLU A 16 -7.41 -24.61 6.59
C GLU A 16 -8.90 -24.99 6.66
N LYS A 17 -9.75 -24.48 5.76
CA LYS A 17 -11.09 -25.05 5.52
C LYS A 17 -11.19 -25.72 4.14
N ASN A 18 -10.26 -26.62 3.84
CA ASN A 18 -10.56 -27.77 2.99
C ASN A 18 -10.67 -29.00 3.91
N GLU A 19 -11.89 -29.26 4.40
CA GLU A 19 -12.21 -30.54 4.99
C GLU A 19 -12.15 -31.63 3.91
N GLY A 20 -11.31 -32.64 4.15
CA GLY A 20 -11.34 -33.91 3.44
C GLY A 20 -10.08 -34.20 2.64
N LEU A 21 -9.06 -34.74 3.32
CA LEU A 21 -8.45 -36.06 3.04
C LEU A 21 -7.20 -36.26 3.92
N GLN A 22 -7.42 -36.93 5.05
CA GLN A 22 -6.59 -37.97 5.68
C GLN A 22 -5.04 -37.89 5.65
N ASN A 23 -4.50 -37.78 6.88
CA ASN A 23 -3.46 -38.63 7.50
C ASN A 23 -1.99 -38.17 7.58
N TYR A 24 -1.43 -38.51 8.76
CA TYR A 24 -0.02 -38.58 9.22
C TYR A 24 0.59 -37.22 9.61
N PHE A 25 0.94 -36.93 10.87
CA PHE A 25 1.71 -37.75 11.82
C PHE A 25 1.31 -37.52 13.31
N HIS A 26 1.31 -38.61 14.08
CA HIS A 26 1.43 -38.61 15.55
C HIS A 26 2.90 -38.49 15.97
N THR A 27 3.21 -37.68 16.97
CA THR A 27 3.69 -38.10 18.33
C THR A 27 4.22 -36.89 19.12
N GLY A 28 3.91 -36.82 20.43
CA GLY A 28 4.77 -36.14 21.42
C GLY A 28 4.31 -34.80 22.01
N SER A 29 3.42 -34.86 23.01
CA SER A 29 3.40 -34.07 24.26
C SER A 29 3.96 -32.62 24.26
N ASP A 30 3.07 -31.65 24.07
CA ASP A 30 2.78 -30.56 25.03
C ASP A 30 1.79 -29.57 24.37
N TRP A 31 0.50 -29.73 24.70
CA TRP A 31 -0.52 -28.77 24.29
C TRP A 31 -0.39 -27.50 25.15
N PHE A 32 0.44 -26.56 24.71
CA PHE A 32 0.32 -25.19 25.21
C PHE A 32 -0.97 -24.61 24.63
N PRO A 33 -1.93 -24.14 25.45
CA PRO A 33 -3.08 -23.43 24.93
C PRO A 33 -2.57 -22.21 24.15
N PRO A 34 -3.21 -21.85 23.02
CA PRO A 34 -2.82 -20.68 22.26
C PRO A 34 -2.77 -19.48 23.22
N PRO A 35 -1.70 -18.66 23.18
CA PRO A 35 -1.54 -17.58 24.13
C PRO A 35 -2.80 -16.69 24.09
N PRO A 36 -3.26 -16.21 25.25
CA PRO A 36 -4.44 -15.36 25.34
C PRO A 36 -4.42 -14.27 24.28
N LEU A 37 -5.54 -14.06 23.60
CA LEU A 37 -5.67 -13.14 22.45
C LEU A 37 -4.99 -11.77 22.69
N HIS A 38 -5.00 -11.27 23.93
CA HIS A 38 -4.35 -10.03 24.32
C HIS A 38 -2.81 -10.08 24.31
N LEU A 39 -2.20 -11.22 24.69
CA LEU A 39 -0.75 -11.43 24.62
C LEU A 39 -0.29 -11.61 23.16
N THR A 40 -1.05 -12.33 22.35
CA THR A 40 -0.83 -12.43 20.90
C THR A 40 -0.97 -11.06 20.25
N ALA A 41 -2.03 -10.31 20.57
CA ALA A 41 -2.21 -8.95 20.07
C ALA A 41 -1.11 -7.98 20.53
N LYS A 42 -0.57 -8.14 21.75
CA LYS A 42 0.53 -7.32 22.29
C LYS A 42 1.88 -7.69 21.68
N ALA A 43 2.16 -8.97 21.46
CA ALA A 43 3.36 -9.43 20.76
C ALA A 43 3.33 -9.04 19.28
N GLU A 44 2.18 -9.17 18.62
CA GLU A 44 1.92 -8.65 17.28
C GLU A 44 2.11 -7.13 17.27
N PHE A 45 1.49 -6.39 18.21
CA PHE A 45 1.67 -4.93 18.33
C PHE A 45 3.14 -4.52 18.57
N GLN A 46 3.90 -5.27 19.37
CA GLN A 46 5.35 -5.04 19.55
C GLN A 46 6.17 -5.37 18.29
N LYS A 47 5.82 -6.42 17.54
CA LYS A 47 6.38 -6.66 16.20
C LYS A 47 6.08 -5.49 15.25
N PHE A 48 4.89 -4.89 15.34
CA PHE A 48 4.49 -3.71 14.56
C PHE A 48 5.15 -2.40 15.04
N GLN A 49 5.49 -2.27 16.32
CA GLN A 49 6.21 -1.11 16.88
C GLN A 49 7.69 -1.08 16.45
N ALA A 50 8.28 -2.23 16.13
CA ALA A 50 9.71 -2.35 15.79
C ALA A 50 10.06 -1.98 14.34
N TRP A 51 9.08 -1.71 13.46
CA TRP A 51 9.31 -1.59 12.02
C TRP A 51 9.14 -0.16 11.50
N ALA A 52 10.08 0.71 11.89
CA ALA A 52 10.33 1.94 11.17
C ALA A 52 11.31 1.66 10.02
N CYS A 53 10.83 1.23 8.86
CA CYS A 53 11.70 1.10 7.69
C CYS A 53 12.03 2.51 7.15
N ARG A 54 13.12 3.10 7.63
CA ARG A 54 13.79 4.19 6.91
C ARG A 54 14.58 3.56 5.76
N SER A 55 13.89 3.12 4.70
CA SER A 55 14.59 2.70 3.49
C SER A 55 15.20 3.93 2.81
N ALA A 56 16.45 3.82 2.35
CA ALA A 56 17.05 4.82 1.47
C ALA A 56 16.27 5.00 0.15
N GLU A 57 15.48 4.00 -0.26
CA GLU A 57 14.55 4.10 -1.41
C GLU A 57 13.47 5.16 -1.17
N LEU A 58 12.98 5.32 0.06
CA LEU A 58 11.97 6.34 0.38
C LEU A 58 12.52 7.76 0.16
N GLY A 59 13.76 8.02 0.59
CA GLY A 59 14.40 9.33 0.43
C GLY A 59 14.75 9.68 -1.01
N ARG A 60 14.91 8.67 -1.89
CA ARG A 60 15.05 8.88 -3.34
C ARG A 60 13.71 9.18 -4.02
N LEU A 61 12.64 8.51 -3.57
CA LEU A 61 11.35 8.56 -4.24
C LEU A 61 10.43 9.67 -3.71
N LEU A 62 10.52 10.05 -2.44
CA LEU A 62 9.64 11.04 -1.82
C LEU A 62 10.44 12.07 -1.03
N ASP A 63 10.19 13.36 -1.29
CA ASP A 63 10.64 14.42 -0.39
C ASP A 63 9.69 14.48 0.80
N ILE A 64 10.02 13.72 1.84
CA ILE A 64 9.22 13.60 3.06
C ILE A 64 9.14 14.96 3.78
N ASN A 65 10.12 15.85 3.56
CA ASN A 65 10.17 17.17 4.19
C ASN A 65 9.13 18.13 3.64
N ASN A 66 8.80 17.98 2.36
CA ASN A 66 7.80 18.79 1.69
C ASN A 66 6.95 17.91 0.76
N LEU A 67 6.11 17.07 1.38
CA LEU A 67 5.39 16.03 0.66
C LEU A 67 4.48 16.58 -0.44
N ASP A 68 3.87 17.75 -0.22
CA ASP A 68 2.97 18.40 -1.18
C ASP A 68 3.07 19.92 -1.14
N TYR A 69 2.96 20.53 -2.31
CA TYR A 69 2.88 21.97 -2.50
C TYR A 69 1.96 22.31 -3.67
N TYR A 70 1.52 23.57 -3.73
CA TYR A 70 0.63 24.04 -4.76
C TYR A 70 1.38 24.35 -6.06
N ILE A 71 0.87 23.86 -7.20
CA ILE A 71 1.35 24.22 -8.54
C ILE A 71 0.26 24.91 -9.36
N LYS A 72 0.67 25.79 -10.28
CA LYS A 72 -0.27 26.42 -11.20
C LYS A 72 -0.75 25.39 -12.22
N LEU A 73 -2.03 25.45 -12.58
CA LEU A 73 -2.61 24.50 -13.53
C LEU A 73 -1.99 24.62 -14.94
N THR A 74 -1.48 25.81 -15.29
CA THR A 74 -0.72 26.06 -16.52
C THR A 74 0.54 25.22 -16.61
N ASP A 75 1.09 24.81 -15.47
CA ASP A 75 2.37 24.10 -15.38
C ASP A 75 2.16 22.57 -15.46
N VAL A 76 0.90 22.10 -15.43
CA VAL A 76 0.54 20.69 -15.57
C VAL A 76 0.30 20.38 -17.06
N PRO A 77 1.08 19.44 -17.65
CA PRO A 77 0.88 18.98 -19.02
C PRO A 77 -0.55 18.52 -19.28
N ILE A 78 -1.09 18.82 -20.46
CA ILE A 78 -2.50 18.59 -20.79
C ILE A 78 -2.81 17.09 -20.74
N GLU A 79 -1.86 16.26 -21.17
CA GLU A 79 -1.92 14.80 -21.22
C GLU A 79 -2.10 14.19 -19.82
N LEU A 80 -1.61 14.87 -18.78
CA LEU A 80 -1.71 14.42 -17.38
C LEU A 80 -2.95 14.98 -16.66
N ARG A 81 -3.73 15.87 -17.30
CA ARG A 81 -4.94 16.43 -16.67
C ARG A 81 -5.97 15.32 -16.53
N THR A 82 -6.27 14.60 -17.60
CA THR A 82 -7.21 13.49 -17.60
C THR A 82 -6.44 12.18 -17.68
N LEU A 83 -6.32 11.51 -16.54
CA LEU A 83 -5.74 10.18 -16.48
C LEU A 83 -6.83 9.13 -16.60
N ASP A 84 -6.69 8.26 -17.59
CA ASP A 84 -7.50 7.06 -17.71
C ASP A 84 -6.92 5.98 -16.80
N ILE A 85 -7.54 5.80 -15.63
CA ILE A 85 -7.11 4.82 -14.64
C ILE A 85 -7.71 3.47 -15.01
N ILE A 86 -6.84 2.54 -15.38
CA ILE A 86 -7.20 1.14 -15.65
C ILE A 86 -7.50 0.47 -14.31
N PRO A 87 -8.73 -0.06 -14.10
CA PRO A 87 -9.09 -0.67 -12.83
C PRO A 87 -8.21 -1.89 -12.52
N LYS A 88 -8.02 -2.76 -13.52
CA LYS A 88 -7.30 -4.01 -13.36
C LYS A 88 -6.51 -4.36 -14.62
N VAL A 89 -5.24 -4.68 -14.44
CA VAL A 89 -4.35 -5.18 -15.48
C VAL A 89 -4.38 -6.71 -15.47
N LEU A 90 -4.55 -7.30 -16.66
CA LEU A 90 -4.48 -8.75 -16.86
C LEU A 90 -3.02 -9.23 -16.81
N ASN A 91 -2.80 -10.46 -16.35
CA ASN A 91 -1.47 -11.05 -16.20
C ASN A 91 -0.53 -10.21 -15.32
N ASN A 92 -1.08 -9.59 -14.27
CA ASN A 92 -0.27 -8.94 -13.25
C ASN A 92 0.59 -9.98 -12.52
N GLN A 93 1.81 -9.60 -12.18
CA GLN A 93 2.76 -10.43 -11.46
C GLN A 93 2.59 -10.30 -9.94
N TYR A 94 2.08 -9.14 -9.51
CA TYR A 94 1.87 -8.83 -8.10
C TYR A 94 0.51 -8.18 -7.86
N GLU A 95 -0.04 -8.46 -6.68
CA GLU A 95 -1.18 -7.74 -6.10
C GLU A 95 -0.63 -6.86 -4.99
N VAL A 96 -1.02 -5.58 -4.95
CA VAL A 96 -0.48 -4.63 -4.00
C VAL A 96 -1.60 -3.95 -3.23
N TYR A 97 -1.48 -3.91 -1.91
CA TYR A 97 -2.42 -3.21 -1.04
C TYR A 97 -1.72 -2.03 -0.41
N THR A 98 -2.37 -0.88 -0.42
CA THR A 98 -1.85 0.35 0.17
C THR A 98 -2.81 0.86 1.23
N ASP A 99 -2.26 1.43 2.32
CA ASP A 99 -3.05 2.03 3.39
C ASP A 99 -2.28 3.23 3.97
N GLY A 100 -2.91 4.40 3.96
CA GLY A 100 -2.47 5.62 4.60
C GLY A 100 -3.17 5.78 5.95
N SER A 101 -2.40 6.01 7.01
CA SER A 101 -2.95 6.13 8.35
C SER A 101 -2.41 7.34 9.11
N ARG A 102 -3.21 7.80 10.07
CA ARG A 102 -2.82 8.84 11.03
C ARG A 102 -3.26 8.45 12.43
N ILE A 103 -2.36 8.62 13.40
CA ILE A 103 -2.61 8.41 14.82
C ILE A 103 -2.02 9.59 15.59
N GLY A 104 -2.89 10.39 16.21
CA GLY A 104 -2.47 11.67 16.80
C GLY A 104 -1.83 12.58 15.75
N ASP A 105 -0.60 13.00 16.02
CA ASP A 105 0.20 13.85 15.12
C ASP A 105 1.08 13.07 14.14
N ASP A 106 1.16 11.75 14.32
CA ASP A 106 1.96 10.88 13.48
C ASP A 106 1.14 10.39 12.29
N THR A 107 1.68 10.57 11.09
CA THR A 107 1.09 10.11 9.83
C THR A 107 2.07 9.21 9.11
N GLY A 108 1.58 8.23 8.38
CA GLY A 108 2.41 7.29 7.63
C GLY A 108 1.59 6.48 6.65
N PHE A 109 2.27 5.70 5.84
CA PHE A 109 1.63 4.78 4.92
C PHE A 109 2.33 3.43 4.91
N SER A 110 1.61 2.42 4.45
CA SER A 110 2.14 1.08 4.22
C SER A 110 1.76 0.55 2.86
N VAL A 111 2.59 -0.36 2.37
CA VAL A 111 2.40 -1.07 1.11
C VAL A 111 2.70 -2.55 1.36
N CYS A 112 1.77 -3.42 1.00
CA CYS A 112 1.92 -4.87 1.05
C CYS A 112 1.87 -5.42 -0.38
N ILE A 113 2.99 -5.95 -0.86
CA ILE A 113 3.12 -6.56 -2.18
C ILE A 113 3.02 -8.07 -2.02
N LEU A 114 2.08 -8.68 -2.72
CA LEU A 114 1.82 -10.11 -2.73
C LEU A 114 2.22 -10.70 -4.08
N LYS A 115 2.80 -11.90 -4.05
CA LYS A 115 3.06 -12.71 -5.23
C LYS A 115 2.31 -14.03 -5.06
N ASN A 116 1.42 -14.34 -6.00
CA ASN A 116 0.59 -15.55 -5.94
C ASN A 116 -0.23 -15.70 -4.63
N GLY A 117 -0.73 -14.58 -4.10
CA GLY A 117 -1.52 -14.57 -2.86
C GLY A 117 -0.70 -14.53 -1.56
N GLU A 118 0.62 -14.72 -1.63
CA GLU A 118 1.49 -14.73 -0.46
C GLU A 118 2.28 -13.41 -0.31
N PRO A 119 2.53 -12.92 0.92
CA PRO A 119 3.33 -11.72 1.15
C PRO A 119 4.74 -11.85 0.58
N PHE A 120 5.10 -10.95 -0.35
CA PHE A 120 6.42 -10.89 -0.96
C PHE A 120 7.29 -9.79 -0.35
N LYS A 121 6.75 -8.57 -0.24
CA LYS A 121 7.42 -7.41 0.37
C LYS A 121 6.42 -6.55 1.12
N ILE A 122 6.84 -6.01 2.27
CA ILE A 122 6.05 -5.07 3.06
C ILE A 122 6.90 -3.83 3.30
N PHE A 123 6.34 -2.67 2.98
CA PHE A 123 6.94 -1.37 3.23
C PHE A 123 6.08 -0.58 4.20
N GLN A 124 6.72 0.14 5.12
CA GLN A 124 6.05 1.00 6.09
C GLN A 124 6.88 2.24 6.27
N PHE A 125 6.25 3.40 6.14
CA PHE A 125 6.92 4.67 6.13
C PHE A 125 6.21 5.66 7.04
N LYS A 126 7.02 6.37 7.84
CA LYS A 126 6.56 7.48 8.66
C LYS A 126 6.78 8.78 7.89
N LEU A 127 5.72 9.57 7.78
CA LEU A 127 5.74 10.91 7.20
C LEU A 127 5.96 11.96 8.28
N ASN A 128 6.13 13.21 7.85
CA ASN A 128 6.30 14.31 8.77
C ASN A 128 5.04 14.59 9.60
N LYS A 129 5.28 15.24 10.74
CA LYS A 129 4.21 15.77 11.57
C LYS A 129 3.37 16.72 10.71
N ASN A 130 2.05 16.63 10.82
CA ASN A 130 1.06 17.41 10.08
C ASN A 130 0.70 16.92 8.67
N ASN A 131 1.34 15.88 8.12
CA ASN A 131 0.82 15.28 6.89
C ASN A 131 -0.61 14.73 7.09
N THR A 132 -1.40 14.74 6.02
CA THR A 132 -2.77 14.22 6.06
C THR A 132 -2.79 12.76 5.65
N VAL A 133 -3.85 12.03 6.04
CA VAL A 133 -4.10 10.66 5.55
C VAL A 133 -4.16 10.65 4.02
N PHE A 134 -4.82 11.64 3.40
CA PHE A 134 -4.87 11.76 1.94
C PHE A 134 -3.49 11.85 1.29
N GLN A 135 -2.56 12.63 1.86
CA GLN A 135 -1.20 12.70 1.34
C GLN A 135 -0.44 11.37 1.52
N ALA A 136 -0.71 10.65 2.62
CA ALA A 136 -0.13 9.33 2.86
C ALA A 136 -0.62 8.30 1.83
N GLU A 137 -1.90 8.31 1.50
CA GLU A 137 -2.49 7.45 0.46
C GLU A 137 -1.89 7.72 -0.92
N ILE A 138 -1.80 8.99 -1.33
CA ILE A 138 -1.19 9.37 -2.60
C ILE A 138 0.30 8.97 -2.64
N ALA A 139 1.03 9.16 -1.53
CA ALA A 139 2.42 8.76 -1.42
C ALA A 139 2.60 7.23 -1.53
N ALA A 140 1.68 6.44 -0.97
CA ALA A 140 1.68 4.99 -1.10
C ALA A 140 1.50 4.54 -2.55
N ILE A 141 0.54 5.16 -3.26
CA ILE A 141 0.30 4.90 -4.68
C ILE A 141 1.50 5.31 -5.53
N ASP A 142 2.05 6.51 -5.34
CA ASP A 142 3.24 6.98 -6.08
C ASP A 142 4.43 6.04 -5.87
N PHE A 143 4.66 5.64 -4.62
CA PHE A 143 5.75 4.73 -4.25
C PHE A 143 5.64 3.39 -4.97
N VAL A 144 4.46 2.75 -4.95
CA VAL A 144 4.31 1.43 -5.59
C VAL A 144 4.36 1.53 -7.12
N VAL A 145 3.85 2.62 -7.71
CA VAL A 145 3.98 2.87 -9.15
C VAL A 145 5.45 2.99 -9.54
N CYS A 146 6.23 3.77 -8.79
CA CYS A 146 7.68 3.88 -9.03
C CYS A 146 8.37 2.52 -8.87
N TRP A 147 8.01 1.76 -7.83
CA TRP A 147 8.54 0.41 -7.63
C TRP A 147 8.24 -0.50 -8.83
N ALA A 148 7.02 -0.44 -9.39
CA ALA A 148 6.64 -1.24 -10.56
C ALA A 148 7.44 -0.84 -11.80
N LEU A 149 7.64 0.47 -12.02
CA LEU A 149 8.44 1.02 -13.12
C LEU A 149 9.91 0.58 -13.04
N GLU A 150 10.52 0.72 -11.85
CA GLU A 150 11.92 0.37 -11.63
C GLU A 150 12.19 -1.13 -11.80
N ASN A 151 11.20 -1.97 -11.47
CA ASN A 151 11.32 -3.43 -11.59
C ASN A 151 10.80 -3.96 -12.93
N GLY A 152 10.18 -3.13 -13.77
CA GLY A 152 9.58 -3.55 -15.04
C GLY A 152 8.45 -4.59 -14.87
N VAL A 153 7.66 -4.47 -13.79
CA VAL A 153 6.64 -5.47 -13.43
C VAL A 153 5.22 -4.92 -13.59
N ARG A 154 4.28 -5.83 -13.86
CA ARG A 154 2.86 -5.51 -13.94
C ARG A 154 2.19 -5.77 -12.60
N ILE A 155 1.44 -4.81 -12.09
CA ILE A 155 0.83 -4.88 -10.76
C ILE A 155 -0.63 -4.42 -10.78
N ASN A 156 -1.40 -4.87 -9.79
CA ASN A 156 -2.70 -4.31 -9.46
C ASN A 156 -2.63 -3.73 -8.05
N ILE A 157 -2.93 -2.43 -7.91
CA ILE A 157 -2.97 -1.71 -6.64
C ILE A 157 -4.42 -1.67 -6.14
N HIS A 158 -4.59 -1.98 -4.87
CA HIS A 158 -5.85 -1.88 -4.13
C HIS A 158 -5.70 -0.86 -3.03
N THR A 159 -6.49 0.20 -3.09
CA THR A 159 -6.59 1.24 -2.06
C THR A 159 -8.05 1.40 -1.67
N ASP A 160 -8.34 1.65 -0.40
CA ASP A 160 -9.68 2.04 0.04
C ASP A 160 -9.95 3.55 -0.13
N SER A 161 -8.93 4.29 -0.56
CA SER A 161 -8.96 5.75 -0.68
C SER A 161 -9.61 6.21 -1.98
N GLN A 162 -10.94 6.23 -2.00
CA GLN A 162 -11.70 6.81 -3.12
C GLN A 162 -11.34 8.27 -3.39
N SER A 163 -10.94 9.03 -2.36
CA SER A 163 -10.49 10.41 -2.50
C SER A 163 -9.19 10.49 -3.31
N SER A 164 -8.24 9.58 -3.09
CA SER A 164 -7.00 9.48 -3.87
C SER A 164 -7.27 9.15 -5.34
N ILE A 165 -8.14 8.15 -5.61
CA ILE A 165 -8.51 7.78 -6.98
C ILE A 165 -9.19 8.97 -7.69
N LYS A 166 -10.11 9.66 -7.02
CA LYS A 166 -10.77 10.87 -7.57
C LYS A 166 -9.78 11.99 -7.84
N ALA A 167 -8.79 12.18 -6.97
CA ALA A 167 -7.76 13.20 -7.16
C ALA A 167 -6.85 12.87 -8.37
N LEU A 168 -6.48 11.61 -8.55
CA LEU A 168 -5.71 11.13 -9.71
C LEU A 168 -6.50 11.26 -11.03
N ARG A 169 -7.83 11.13 -11.01
CA ARG A 169 -8.69 11.41 -12.18
C ARG A 169 -8.95 12.89 -12.43
N SER A 170 -8.72 13.76 -11.44
CA SER A 170 -9.13 15.16 -11.51
C SER A 170 -8.26 16.00 -12.44
N ALA A 171 -8.85 16.55 -13.50
CA ALA A 171 -8.20 17.49 -14.43
C ALA A 171 -7.74 18.82 -13.80
N ARG A 172 -8.16 19.11 -12.57
CA ARG A 172 -7.92 20.39 -11.89
C ARG A 172 -7.07 20.25 -10.64
N SER A 173 -6.42 19.10 -10.44
CA SER A 173 -5.54 18.93 -9.28
C SER A 173 -4.40 19.94 -9.32
N ARG A 174 -4.24 20.68 -8.23
CA ARG A 174 -3.17 21.67 -8.02
C ARG A 174 -2.12 21.16 -7.03
N SER A 175 -2.26 19.92 -6.57
CA SER A 175 -1.29 19.24 -5.69
C SER A 175 -0.12 18.74 -6.52
N ALA A 176 1.10 19.10 -6.12
CA ALA A 176 2.32 18.62 -6.76
C ALA A 176 2.45 17.11 -6.61
N THR A 177 2.15 16.55 -5.44
CA THR A 177 2.24 15.09 -5.19
C THR A 177 1.28 14.32 -6.07
N VAL A 178 0.03 14.78 -6.18
CA VAL A 178 -0.96 14.14 -7.04
C VAL A 178 -0.48 14.20 -8.49
N ASN A 179 -0.04 15.36 -8.98
CA ASN A 179 0.41 15.47 -10.37
C ASN A 179 1.70 14.69 -10.67
N LYS A 180 2.57 14.49 -9.67
CA LYS A 180 3.70 13.57 -9.76
C LYS A 180 3.25 12.11 -9.86
N ALA A 181 2.38 11.67 -8.96
CA ALA A 181 1.83 10.30 -8.98
C ALA A 181 1.13 10.00 -10.31
N LYS A 182 0.39 10.98 -10.82
CA LYS A 182 -0.20 10.95 -12.17
C LYS A 182 0.84 10.74 -13.26
N LYS A 183 1.91 11.53 -13.26
CA LYS A 183 2.99 11.42 -14.25
C LYS A 183 3.63 10.02 -14.23
N ASN A 184 3.91 9.50 -13.05
CA ASN A 184 4.48 8.16 -12.89
C ASN A 184 3.49 7.07 -13.33
N TYR A 185 2.21 7.20 -13.00
CA TYR A 185 1.19 6.27 -13.47
C TYR A 185 1.08 6.28 -14.99
N TYR A 186 1.09 7.46 -15.61
CA TYR A 186 1.10 7.61 -17.07
C TYR A 186 2.29 6.89 -17.71
N PHE A 187 3.49 7.04 -17.15
CA PHE A 187 4.69 6.33 -17.61
C PHE A 187 4.66 4.82 -17.40
N SER A 188 3.74 4.30 -16.59
CA SER A 188 3.59 2.85 -16.46
C SER A 188 2.96 2.18 -17.68
N GLU A 189 2.46 2.98 -18.64
CA GLU A 189 1.95 2.53 -19.94
C GLU A 189 0.95 1.35 -19.83
N GLY A 190 0.09 1.39 -18.80
CA GLY A 190 -0.93 0.37 -18.56
C GLY A 190 -0.42 -0.91 -17.89
N SER A 191 0.80 -0.89 -17.33
CA SER A 191 1.34 -1.96 -16.50
C SER A 191 0.78 -1.95 -15.07
N VAL A 192 0.14 -0.86 -14.65
CA VAL A 192 -0.41 -0.67 -13.31
C VAL A 192 -1.94 -0.57 -13.36
N GLY A 193 -2.61 -1.52 -12.73
CA GLY A 193 -4.03 -1.41 -12.38
C GLY A 193 -4.20 -0.69 -11.05
N LEU A 194 -5.27 0.10 -10.90
CA LEU A 194 -5.60 0.77 -9.64
C LEU A 194 -7.11 0.71 -9.38
N THR A 195 -7.49 0.05 -8.29
CA THR A 195 -8.87 -0.11 -7.81
C THR A 195 -9.04 0.45 -6.40
#